data_AF-A0A248JWE7-F1
#
_entry.id   AF-A0A248JWE7-F1
#
_cell.length_a   1.000
_cell.length_b   1.000
_cell.length_c   1.000
_cell.angle_alpha   90.00
_cell.angle_beta   90.00
_cell.angle_gamma   90.00
#
_symmetry.space_group_name_H-M   'P 1'
#
loop_
_entity.id
_entity.type
_entity.pdbx_description
1 polymer ?
#
loop_
_entity_poly.entity_id
_entity_poly.type
_entity_poly.pdbx_seq_one_letter_code
_entity_poly.pdbx_strand_id
1 'polypeptide(L)'
;MTSEISLARLYALRVFYLVMAVGVGIVDWPEVIHHANGPILGLQTARSLLAGIGLLSLLGLYSPLKMLPLLIFEVTWKIIFLAFYALPLWLAGDVDPASLANIQAVLVVVVFIPTIPWRYVFRTYLACPGERWA
;
A
#
# COMPACT_ATOMS: atom_id res chain seq x y z
N MET A 1 -21.10 -0.74 17.28
CA MET A 1 -19.67 -0.30 17.20
C MET A 1 -19.30 0.39 15.87
N THR A 2 -20.26 0.68 14.97
CA THR A 2 -20.00 1.40 13.69
C THR A 2 -20.25 2.91 13.77
N SER A 3 -20.75 3.44 14.90
CA SER A 3 -21.15 4.84 15.05
C SER A 3 -19.99 5.84 15.18
N GLU A 4 -18.73 5.38 15.28
CA GLU A 4 -17.58 6.27 15.44
C GLU A 4 -16.92 6.73 14.13
N ILE A 5 -17.21 6.08 12.99
CA ILE A 5 -16.54 6.40 11.72
C ILE A 5 -17.53 7.07 10.77
N SER A 6 -17.21 8.30 10.36
CA SER A 6 -18.05 9.06 9.44
C SER A 6 -18.16 8.38 8.09
N LEU A 7 -19.33 8.52 7.47
CA LEU A 7 -19.65 7.94 6.17
C LEU A 7 -18.68 8.47 5.07
N ALA A 8 -18.27 9.74 5.19
CA ALA A 8 -17.24 10.35 4.35
C ALA A 8 -15.89 9.61 4.45
N ARG A 9 -15.47 9.19 5.66
CA ARG A 9 -14.22 8.44 5.85
C ARG A 9 -14.30 7.05 5.23
N LEU A 10 -15.45 6.39 5.32
CA LEU A 10 -15.66 5.10 4.65
C LEU A 10 -15.58 5.21 3.13
N TYR A 11 -16.11 6.29 2.54
CA TYR A 11 -15.93 6.54 1.10
C TYR A 11 -14.48 6.88 0.76
N ALA A 12 -13.79 7.70 1.55
CA ALA A 12 -12.37 8.00 1.34
C ALA A 12 -11.52 6.73 1.34
N LEU A 13 -11.76 5.80 2.27
CA LEU A 13 -11.11 4.49 2.27
C LEU A 13 -11.39 3.69 1.00
N ARG A 14 -12.64 3.66 0.53
CA ARG A 14 -12.99 2.97 -0.74
C ARG A 14 -12.30 3.60 -1.94
N VAL A 15 -12.23 4.93 -1.99
CA VAL A 15 -11.47 5.63 -3.04
C VAL A 15 -10.01 5.24 -2.99
N PHE A 16 -9.41 5.13 -1.80
CA PHE A 16 -8.04 4.69 -1.67
C PHE A 16 -7.84 3.26 -2.19
N TYR A 17 -8.69 2.31 -1.78
CA TYR A 17 -8.65 0.94 -2.31
C TYR A 17 -8.87 0.89 -3.83
N LEU A 18 -9.76 1.74 -4.37
CA LEU A 18 -10.00 1.82 -5.80
C LEU A 18 -8.77 2.31 -6.56
N VAL A 19 -8.13 3.37 -6.06
CA VAL A 19 -6.91 3.92 -6.64
C VAL A 19 -5.79 2.88 -6.61
N MET A 20 -5.65 2.10 -5.53
CA MET A 20 -4.71 0.99 -5.46
C MET A 20 -5.03 -0.09 -6.50
N ALA A 21 -6.27 -0.57 -6.56
CA ALA A 21 -6.70 -1.61 -7.51
C ALA A 21 -6.40 -1.20 -8.96
N VAL A 22 -6.77 0.03 -9.31
CA VAL A 22 -6.61 0.57 -10.65
C VAL A 22 -5.14 0.87 -10.95
N GLY A 23 -4.41 1.48 -10.01
CA GLY A 23 -2.99 1.78 -10.17
C GLY A 23 -2.17 0.53 -10.43
N VAL A 24 -2.33 -0.48 -9.58
CA VAL A 24 -1.67 -1.79 -9.76
C VAL A 24 -2.16 -2.49 -11.02
N GLY A 25 -3.46 -2.40 -11.33
CA GLY A 25 -4.09 -2.95 -12.54
C GLY A 25 -3.50 -2.39 -13.85
N ILE A 26 -3.08 -1.13 -13.86
CA ILE A 26 -2.54 -0.46 -15.05
C ILE A 26 -1.01 -0.57 -15.10
N VAL A 27 -0.33 -0.56 -13.94
CA VAL A 27 1.14 -0.49 -13.88
C VAL A 27 1.78 -1.87 -13.72
N ASP A 28 1.33 -2.66 -12.75
CA ASP A 28 2.00 -3.93 -12.40
C ASP A 28 1.42 -5.13 -13.17
N TRP A 29 0.10 -5.18 -13.33
CA TRP A 29 -0.55 -6.32 -13.99
C TRP A 29 -0.10 -6.57 -15.44
N PRO A 30 0.11 -5.54 -16.30
CA PRO A 30 0.64 -5.78 -17.64
C PRO A 30 2.04 -6.39 -17.61
N GLU A 31 2.91 -5.92 -16.71
CA GLU A 31 4.26 -6.46 -16.53
C GLU A 31 4.24 -7.90 -16.00
N VAL A 32 3.28 -8.24 -15.14
CA VAL A 32 3.07 -9.60 -14.63
C VAL A 32 2.53 -10.53 -15.72
N ILE A 33 1.60 -10.08 -16.57
CA ILE A 33 1.00 -10.91 -17.64
C ILE A 33 1.95 -11.08 -18.82
N HIS A 34 2.60 -10.00 -19.25
CA HIS A 34 3.49 -9.98 -20.41
C HIS A 34 4.95 -10.24 -20.06
N HIS A 35 5.21 -10.85 -18.90
CA HIS A 35 6.58 -11.12 -18.45
C HIS A 35 7.38 -11.80 -19.57
N ALA A 36 8.49 -11.20 -19.98
CA ALA A 36 9.38 -11.82 -20.95
C ALA A 36 9.95 -13.10 -20.33
N ASN A 37 10.09 -14.18 -21.13
CA ASN A 37 10.78 -15.41 -20.71
C ASN A 37 12.21 -15.07 -20.29
N GLY A 38 12.42 -14.86 -18.99
CA GLY A 38 13.65 -14.38 -18.41
C GLY A 38 13.80 -14.87 -16.97
N PRO A 39 15.00 -14.74 -16.37
CA PRO A 39 15.24 -15.22 -15.02
C PRO A 39 14.34 -14.53 -13.99
N ILE A 40 13.90 -15.27 -12.98
CA ILE A 40 13.12 -14.73 -11.86
C ILE A 40 14.07 -13.91 -10.99
N LEU A 41 14.00 -12.58 -11.10
CA LEU A 41 14.77 -11.62 -10.31
C LEU A 41 13.90 -11.02 -9.20
N GLY A 42 14.53 -10.35 -8.22
CA GLY A 42 13.83 -9.73 -7.08
C GLY A 42 12.72 -8.75 -7.48
N LEU A 43 12.86 -8.07 -8.62
CA LEU A 43 11.83 -7.18 -9.16
C LEU A 43 10.54 -7.94 -9.53
N GLN A 44 10.65 -9.15 -10.08
CA GLN A 44 9.48 -9.95 -10.46
C GLN A 44 8.70 -10.40 -9.21
N THR A 45 9.42 -10.75 -8.13
CA THR A 45 8.82 -11.06 -6.82
C THR A 45 8.10 -9.85 -6.22
N ALA A 46 8.71 -8.66 -6.31
CA ALA A 46 8.06 -7.44 -5.82
C ALA A 46 6.78 -7.11 -6.60
N ARG A 47 6.81 -7.24 -7.93
CA ARG A 47 5.64 -7.01 -8.80
C ARG A 47 4.51 -8.00 -8.54
N SER A 48 4.82 -9.29 -8.34
CA SER A 48 3.78 -10.29 -8.03
C SER A 48 3.13 -10.04 -6.66
N LEU A 49 3.91 -9.60 -5.67
CA LEU A 49 3.39 -9.16 -4.37
C LEU A 49 2.45 -7.97 -4.52
N LEU A 50 2.85 -6.93 -5.27
CA LEU A 50 2.04 -5.75 -5.53
C LEU A 50 0.77 -6.09 -6.31
N ALA A 51 0.86 -6.95 -7.33
CA ALA A 51 -0.30 -7.45 -8.07
C ALA A 51 -1.31 -8.16 -7.16
N GLY A 52 -0.84 -8.99 -6.23
CA GLY A 52 -1.67 -9.63 -5.21
C GLY A 52 -2.35 -8.63 -4.28
N ILE A 53 -1.64 -7.59 -3.83
CA ILE A 53 -2.20 -6.49 -3.04
C ILE A 53 -3.26 -5.73 -3.83
N GLY A 54 -3.05 -5.52 -5.13
CA GLY A 54 -4.04 -4.94 -6.04
C GLY A 54 -5.33 -5.76 -6.05
N LEU A 55 -5.26 -7.08 -6.13
CA LEU A 55 -6.46 -7.94 -6.04
C LEU A 55 -7.14 -7.85 -4.68
N LEU A 56 -6.37 -7.92 -3.59
CA LEU A 56 -6.93 -7.80 -2.24
C LEU A 56 -7.57 -6.44 -1.99
N SER A 57 -7.11 -5.38 -2.65
CA SER A 57 -7.73 -4.06 -2.54
C SER A 57 -9.18 -4.03 -3.05
N LEU A 58 -9.57 -4.93 -3.96
CA LEU A 58 -10.96 -5.11 -4.37
C LEU A 58 -11.85 -5.57 -3.21
N LEU A 59 -11.34 -6.42 -2.31
CA LEU A 59 -12.05 -6.79 -1.08
C LEU A 59 -12.19 -5.60 -0.13
N GLY A 60 -11.24 -4.66 -0.18
CA GLY A 60 -11.29 -3.39 0.54
C GLY A 60 -12.44 -2.48 0.09
N LEU A 61 -12.89 -2.58 -1.16
CA LEU A 61 -14.07 -1.86 -1.64
C LEU A 61 -15.35 -2.34 -0.95
N TYR A 62 -15.48 -3.66 -0.78
CA TYR A 62 -16.61 -4.29 -0.11
C TYR A 62 -16.55 -4.06 1.41
N SER A 63 -15.40 -4.32 2.04
CA SER A 63 -15.21 -4.27 3.49
C SER A 63 -14.00 -3.40 3.90
N PRO A 64 -14.09 -2.06 3.77
CA PRO A 64 -12.94 -1.16 3.92
C PRO A 64 -12.30 -1.17 5.29
N LEU A 65 -13.08 -1.37 6.36
CA LEU A 65 -12.57 -1.43 7.73
C LEU A 65 -11.88 -2.76 8.05
N LYS A 66 -12.37 -3.88 7.49
CA LYS A 66 -11.76 -5.19 7.72
C LYS A 66 -10.41 -5.33 7.01
N MET A 67 -10.25 -4.62 5.89
CA MET A 67 -9.04 -4.61 5.08
C MET A 67 -8.01 -3.54 5.48
N LEU A 68 -8.21 -2.83 6.60
CA LEU A 68 -7.22 -1.86 7.11
C LEU A 68 -5.79 -2.40 7.23
N PRO A 69 -5.53 -3.70 7.55
CA PRO A 69 -4.18 -4.23 7.56
C PRO A 69 -3.46 -4.09 6.22
N LEU A 70 -4.20 -4.12 5.10
CA LEU A 70 -3.67 -3.91 3.76
C LEU A 70 -3.14 -2.48 3.58
N LEU A 71 -3.87 -1.48 4.09
CA LEU A 71 -3.43 -0.08 4.03
C LEU A 71 -2.26 0.19 4.99
N ILE A 72 -2.25 -0.47 6.15
CA ILE A 72 -1.13 -0.39 7.10
C ILE A 72 0.12 -0.99 6.44
N PHE A 73 0.00 -2.14 5.79
CA PHE A 73 1.07 -2.72 4.99
C PHE A 73 1.56 -1.74 3.93
N GLU A 74 0.64 -1.17 3.15
CA GLU A 74 0.94 -0.22 2.07
C GLU A 74 1.76 0.98 2.55
N VAL A 75 1.40 1.55 3.69
CA VAL A 75 2.15 2.65 4.30
C VAL A 75 3.49 2.16 4.84
N THR A 76 3.53 0.99 5.47
CA THR A 76 4.73 0.46 6.12
C THR A 76 5.84 0.17 5.12
N TRP A 77 5.56 -0.56 4.04
CA TRP A 77 6.60 -0.91 3.08
C TRP A 77 7.14 0.33 2.36
N LYS A 78 6.30 1.34 2.11
CA LYS A 78 6.70 2.61 1.51
C LYS A 78 7.55 3.46 2.45
N ILE A 79 7.23 3.50 3.75
CA ILE A 79 8.08 4.13 4.75
C ILE A 79 9.46 3.47 4.78
N ILE A 80 9.51 2.13 4.79
CA ILE A 80 10.78 1.39 4.76
C ILE A 80 11.55 1.71 3.47
N PHE A 81 10.88 1.70 2.32
CA PHE A 81 11.49 2.05 1.04
C PHE A 81 12.08 3.46 1.06
N LEU A 82 11.30 4.44 1.49
CA LEU A 82 11.74 5.84 1.52
C LEU A 82 12.88 6.06 2.52
N ALA A 83 12.81 5.44 3.70
CA ALA A 83 13.80 5.63 4.76
C ALA A 83 15.14 4.96 4.44
N PHE A 84 15.14 3.75 3.88
CA PHE A 84 16.35 2.94 3.73
C PHE A 84 16.91 2.92 2.31
N TYR A 85 16.13 3.29 1.30
CA TYR A 85 16.60 3.31 -0.09
C TYR A 85 16.59 4.73 -0.65
N ALA A 86 15.44 5.41 -0.63
CA ALA A 86 15.32 6.73 -1.24
C ALA A 86 16.13 7.81 -0.51
N LEU A 87 16.05 7.84 0.83
CA LEU A 87 16.70 8.86 1.64
C LEU A 87 18.24 8.81 1.54
N PRO A 88 18.91 7.65 1.65
CA PRO A 88 20.36 7.59 1.44
C PRO A 88 20.79 8.05 0.03
N LEU A 89 20.07 7.63 -1.01
CA LEU A 89 20.31 8.06 -2.39
C LEU A 89 20.17 9.59 -2.55
N TRP A 90 19.13 10.17 -1.94
CA TRP A 90 18.91 11.61 -1.93
C TRP A 90 20.03 12.37 -1.23
N LEU A 91 20.49 11.87 -0.08
CA LEU A 91 21.59 12.47 0.69
C LEU A 91 22.94 12.37 -0.04
N ALA A 92 23.16 11.32 -0.83
CA ALA A 92 24.36 11.16 -1.65
C ALA A 92 24.37 12.05 -2.90
N GLY A 93 23.23 12.61 -3.30
CA GLY A 93 23.11 13.37 -4.55
C GLY A 93 23.04 12.50 -5.81
N ASP A 94 22.92 11.18 -5.66
CA ASP A 94 22.97 10.17 -6.73
C ASP A 94 21.57 9.75 -7.22
N VAL A 95 20.60 10.67 -7.16
CA VAL A 95 19.23 10.38 -7.61
C VAL A 95 19.13 10.59 -9.11
N ASP A 96 19.29 9.50 -9.86
CA ASP A 96 19.05 9.49 -11.29
C ASP A 96 17.55 9.68 -11.63
N PRO A 97 17.19 10.01 -12.89
CA PRO A 97 15.80 10.24 -13.29
C PRO A 97 14.84 9.05 -13.08
N ALA A 98 15.32 7.82 -13.22
CA ALA A 98 14.51 6.61 -13.02
C ALA A 98 14.25 6.39 -11.52
N SER A 99 15.26 6.57 -10.69
CA SER A 99 15.15 6.55 -9.23
C SER A 99 14.19 7.64 -8.74
N LEU A 100 14.28 8.86 -9.30
CA LEU A 100 13.36 9.95 -8.98
C LEU A 100 11.90 9.61 -9.32
N ALA A 101 11.65 9.06 -10.51
CA ALA A 101 10.30 8.65 -10.92
C ALA A 101 9.72 7.59 -9.98
N ASN A 102 10.54 6.63 -9.54
CA ASN A 102 10.11 5.60 -8.59
C ASN A 102 9.79 6.19 -7.21
N ILE A 103 10.62 7.12 -6.71
CA ILE A 103 10.37 7.83 -5.45
C ILE A 103 9.05 8.61 -5.54
N GLN A 104 8.81 9.32 -6.65
CA GLN A 104 7.57 10.06 -6.87
C GLN A 104 6.34 9.14 -6.89
N ALA A 105 6.42 8.00 -7.56
CA ALA A 105 5.33 7.01 -7.59
C ALA A 105 5.00 6.49 -6.19
N VAL A 106 6.01 6.23 -5.36
CA VAL A 106 5.83 5.81 -3.96
C VAL A 106 5.17 6.91 -3.11
N LEU A 107 5.52 8.18 -3.32
CA LEU A 107 5.01 9.31 -2.55
C LEU A 107 3.51 9.59 -2.74
N VAL A 108 2.89 9.09 -3.82
CA VAL A 108 1.44 9.24 -4.06
C VAL A 108 0.60 8.75 -2.87
N VAL A 109 1.10 7.75 -2.13
CA VAL A 109 0.40 7.22 -0.94
C VAL A 109 0.19 8.25 0.16
N VAL A 110 1.07 9.26 0.26
CA VAL A 110 1.08 10.23 1.35
C VAL A 110 -0.24 10.99 1.42
N VAL A 111 -0.86 11.25 0.27
CA VAL A 111 -2.17 11.91 0.16
C VAL A 111 -3.28 11.09 0.84
N PHE A 112 -3.13 9.77 0.90
CA PHE A 112 -4.15 8.87 1.44
C PHE A 112 -3.93 8.51 2.91
N ILE A 113 -2.74 8.75 3.48
CA ILE A 113 -2.43 8.50 4.90
C ILE A 113 -3.46 9.15 5.86
N PRO A 114 -3.91 10.41 5.65
CA PRO A 114 -4.90 11.04 6.53
C PRO A 114 -6.29 10.39 6.49
N THR A 115 -6.60 9.64 5.44
CA THR A 115 -7.90 8.97 5.27
C THR A 115 -8.05 7.76 6.19
N ILE A 116 -6.92 7.17 6.61
CA ILE A 116 -6.89 6.01 7.49
C ILE A 116 -7.39 6.43 8.88
N PRO A 117 -8.38 5.71 9.45
CA PRO A 117 -8.88 6.00 10.79
C PRO A 117 -7.86 5.56 11.85
N TRP A 118 -6.79 6.32 12.05
CA TRP A 118 -5.70 5.97 12.97
C TRP A 118 -6.18 5.63 14.38
N ARG A 119 -7.12 6.40 14.94
CA ARG A 119 -7.72 6.07 16.25
C ARG A 119 -8.36 4.68 16.30
N TYR A 120 -9.04 4.28 15.22
CA TYR A 120 -9.60 2.94 15.10
C TYR A 120 -8.49 1.90 14.97
N VAL A 121 -7.47 2.15 14.13
CA VAL A 121 -6.31 1.27 13.97
C VAL A 121 -5.60 1.01 15.30
N PHE A 122 -5.30 2.06 16.07
CA PHE A 122 -4.69 1.93 17.40
C PHE A 122 -5.56 1.10 18.34
N ARG A 123 -6.87 1.37 18.41
CA ARG A 123 -7.78 0.62 19.29
C ARG A 123 -7.90 -0.85 18.90
N THR A 124 -7.96 -1.14 17.60
CA THR A 124 -8.22 -2.49 17.10
C THR A 124 -6.98 -3.37 17.09
N TYR A 125 -5.83 -2.85 16.63
CA TYR A 125 -4.64 -3.66 16.39
C TYR A 125 -3.55 -3.54 17.46
N LEU A 126 -3.53 -2.44 18.23
CA LEU A 126 -2.47 -2.16 19.19
C LEU A 126 -2.95 -2.20 20.65
N ALA A 127 -4.17 -1.75 20.91
CA ALA A 127 -4.72 -1.70 22.27
C ALA A 127 -5.53 -2.94 22.66
N CYS A 128 -6.02 -3.72 21.69
CA CYS A 128 -6.79 -4.92 21.98
C CYS A 128 -5.84 -6.07 22.36
N PRO A 129 -6.11 -6.82 23.44
CA PRO A 129 -5.34 -8.03 23.76
C PRO A 129 -5.35 -8.97 22.56
N GLY A 130 -4.17 -9.44 22.14
CA GLY A 130 -4.04 -10.39 21.04
C GLY A 130 -4.84 -11.67 21.30
N GLU A 131 -5.26 -12.32 20.23
CA GLU A 131 -5.89 -13.63 20.32
C GLU A 131 -4.94 -14.64 20.97
N ARG A 132 -5.50 -15.49 21.84
CA ARG A 132 -4.72 -16.52 22.53
C ARG A 132 -4.20 -17.52 21.51
N TRP A 133 -2.97 -17.97 21.70
CA TRP A 133 -2.36 -18.98 20.85
C TRP A 133 -2.93 -20.39 21.09
N ALA A 134 -3.63 -20.61 22.22
CA ALA A 134 -4.39 -21.81 22.56
C ALA A 134 -5.46 -21.50 23.62
#